data_AF-A0A0M7B6N4-F1
#
_entry.id   AF-A0A0M7B6N4-F1
#
_cell.length_a   1.000
_cell.length_b   1.000
_cell.length_c   1.000
_cell.angle_alpha   90.00
_cell.angle_beta   90.00
_cell.angle_gamma   90.00
#
_symmetry.space_group_name_H-M   'P 1'
#
loop_
_entity.id
_entity.type
_entity.pdbx_description
1 polymer ?
#
loop_
_entity_poly.entity_id
_entity_poly.type
_entity_poly.pdbx_seq_one_letter_code
_entity_poly.pdbx_strand_id
1 'polypeptide(L)'
;MSASWFDRAIATVAPRAAARRVLARQAFDTLTHTRGYDGAARGRRTDGWRASASSADTEIGVAGALLRNRMRDLVRNNPHAAKAVAVLVNNIIGAGIMPRAASGDDKLDRKVDALFERWSSACDADGQLDFYGLQTLICREMVEAGEVLVRRRLRRPSDGLPVPLQLQVLEADFLDASRTGAIGSGRLVQGIEFDPLGQRRAYWLHGEHPGDAFGAVQAGASSRAVPASEIAHVYEKQRTQARGVPWGAPVIRSLRDLDDYEVAEIVRKKTEACVTAIVFGDDEAQQGIAPAVVDADGNQVEQFEPGLIAYARGGKDIRFNQPSATGGYAEYKRASLHTISAGFRVPYELLTGDLSQVNYSSIRAGLVEFRRQIDAVQWQLFIPMLCQPVWRWFTEAAWATGQIPRPDIPVEWSPPKFEAVDPQKDAMANLLAIRSGTTSLAEVIAQQGRNPDAVLAEIAATNAKLDALGLVLDSDPRRVTKTGSAQSNDPAQTDAAEQD
;
A
#
# COMPACT_ATOMS: atom_id res chain seq x y z
N MET A 1 36.29 -15.78 25.74
CA MET A 1 36.84 -15.00 26.88
C MET A 1 38.29 -15.40 27.12
N SER A 2 39.17 -14.44 27.44
CA SER A 2 40.59 -14.70 27.76
C SER A 2 40.76 -15.27 29.17
N ALA A 3 41.80 -16.09 29.39
CA ALA A 3 42.12 -16.66 30.70
C ALA A 3 42.30 -15.56 31.76
N SER A 4 41.61 -15.69 32.90
CA SER A 4 41.71 -14.74 33.99
C SER A 4 43.08 -14.84 34.68
N TRP A 5 43.46 -13.81 35.44
CA TRP A 5 44.72 -13.82 36.19
C TRP A 5 44.81 -15.02 37.16
N PHE A 6 43.67 -15.44 37.72
CA PHE A 6 43.57 -16.61 38.60
C PHE A 6 43.75 -17.93 37.83
N ASP A 7 43.21 -18.03 36.61
CA ASP A 7 43.42 -19.23 35.76
C ASP A 7 44.89 -19.34 35.33
N ARG A 8 45.56 -18.20 35.11
CA ARG A 8 47.00 -18.16 34.82
C ARG A 8 47.86 -18.54 36.03
N ALA A 9 47.47 -18.11 37.23
CA ALA A 9 48.14 -18.50 38.47
C ALA A 9 47.95 -20.00 38.79
N ILE A 10 46.79 -20.59 38.47
CA ILE A 10 46.63 -22.05 38.57
C ILE A 10 47.44 -22.75 37.48
N ALA A 11 47.57 -22.17 36.29
CA ALA A 11 48.30 -22.78 35.19
C ALA A 11 49.80 -22.96 35.46
N THR A 12 50.41 -22.15 36.33
CA THR A 12 51.83 -22.29 36.68
C THR A 12 52.12 -23.52 37.54
N VAL A 13 51.13 -24.02 38.29
CA VAL A 13 51.30 -25.16 39.21
C VAL A 13 50.50 -26.40 38.77
N ALA A 14 49.35 -26.20 38.10
CA ALA A 14 48.43 -27.26 37.67
C ALA A 14 47.74 -26.92 36.33
N PRO A 15 48.46 -26.97 35.19
CA PRO A 15 47.97 -26.52 33.89
C PRO A 15 46.73 -27.28 33.39
N ARG A 16 46.63 -28.59 33.67
CA ARG A 16 45.44 -29.38 33.31
C ARG A 16 44.19 -28.98 34.09
N ALA A 17 44.35 -28.59 35.36
CA ALA A 17 43.24 -28.12 36.18
C ALA A 17 42.78 -26.72 35.75
N ALA A 18 43.72 -25.83 35.42
CA ALA A 18 43.42 -24.52 34.85
C ALA A 18 42.65 -24.63 33.52
N ALA A 19 43.10 -25.51 32.61
CA ALA A 19 42.42 -25.74 31.33
C ALA A 19 41.00 -26.29 31.52
N ARG A 20 40.80 -27.29 32.40
CA ARG A 20 39.46 -27.81 32.73
C ARG A 20 38.56 -26.74 33.34
N ARG A 21 39.11 -25.87 34.20
CA ARG A 21 38.36 -24.78 34.82
C ARG A 21 37.93 -23.73 33.78
N VAL A 22 38.79 -23.37 32.84
CA VAL A 22 38.44 -22.45 31.74
C VAL A 22 37.35 -23.06 30.85
N LEU A 23 37.46 -24.34 30.50
CA LEU A 23 36.44 -25.05 29.72
C LEU A 23 35.12 -25.18 30.48
N ALA A 24 35.16 -25.53 31.77
CA ALA A 24 33.98 -25.63 32.62
C ALA A 24 33.28 -24.27 32.80
N ARG A 25 34.04 -23.17 32.87
CA ARG A 25 33.48 -21.81 32.90
C ARG A 25 32.82 -21.45 31.58
N GLN A 26 33.41 -21.81 30.44
CA GLN A 26 32.78 -21.61 29.14
C GLN A 26 31.46 -22.39 29.03
N ALA A 27 31.44 -23.65 29.50
CA ALA A 27 30.23 -24.46 29.56
C ALA A 27 29.18 -23.88 30.53
N PHE A 28 29.61 -23.32 31.67
CA PHE A 28 28.71 -22.68 32.63
C PHE A 28 28.10 -21.39 32.08
N ASP A 29 28.89 -20.59 31.36
CA ASP A 29 28.44 -19.34 30.72
C ASP A 29 27.39 -19.61 29.65
N THR A 30 27.60 -20.66 28.83
CA THR A 30 26.60 -21.14 27.86
C THR A 30 25.31 -21.62 28.53
N LEU A 31 25.39 -22.16 29.75
CA LEU A 31 24.24 -22.62 30.52
C LEU A 31 23.53 -21.49 31.30
N THR A 32 24.22 -20.41 31.65
CA THR A 32 23.61 -19.20 32.24
C THR A 32 22.97 -18.29 31.20
N HIS A 33 23.43 -18.32 29.94
CA HIS A 33 22.78 -17.63 28.83
C HIS A 33 21.53 -18.35 28.31
N THR A 34 21.31 -19.62 28.64
CA THR A 34 20.06 -20.37 28.32
C THR A 34 18.84 -19.99 29.17
N ARG A 35 18.90 -18.93 29.98
CA ARG A 35 17.75 -18.40 30.74
C ARG A 35 17.31 -17.00 30.26
N GLY A 36 17.55 -16.66 28.99
CA GLY A 36 17.10 -15.40 28.38
C GLY A 36 16.55 -15.61 26.97
N TYR A 37 15.74 -14.66 26.48
CA TYR A 37 15.31 -14.64 25.08
C TYR A 37 16.55 -14.48 24.18
N ASP A 38 16.77 -15.40 23.24
CA ASP A 38 17.90 -15.34 22.29
C ASP A 38 17.93 -14.02 21.49
N GLY A 39 16.76 -13.43 21.22
CA GLY A 39 16.64 -12.11 20.58
C GLY A 39 17.18 -10.94 21.43
N ALA A 40 17.37 -11.13 22.73
CA ALA A 40 17.97 -10.14 23.64
C ALA A 40 19.48 -10.40 23.89
N ALA A 41 20.05 -11.46 23.32
CA ALA A 41 21.45 -11.81 23.51
C ALA A 41 22.37 -10.74 22.91
N ARG A 42 23.21 -10.13 23.75
CA ARG A 42 24.26 -9.20 23.31
C ARG A 42 25.56 -9.98 23.09
N GLY A 43 26.04 -10.04 21.86
CA GLY A 43 27.25 -10.76 21.49
C GLY A 43 27.69 -10.44 20.06
N ARG A 44 28.69 -11.17 19.56
CA ARG A 44 29.26 -10.92 18.22
C ARG A 44 28.24 -10.99 17.08
N ARG A 45 27.16 -11.76 17.26
CA ARG A 45 26.06 -11.91 16.29
C ARG A 45 25.08 -10.74 16.30
N THR A 46 25.08 -9.93 17.35
CA THR A 46 24.24 -8.72 17.51
C THR A 46 25.10 -7.46 17.53
N ASP A 47 26.38 -7.57 17.19
CA ASP A 47 27.29 -6.44 17.04
C ASP A 47 26.85 -5.59 15.85
N GLY A 48 26.74 -4.28 16.07
CA GLY A 48 26.12 -3.35 15.10
C GLY A 48 24.59 -3.30 15.09
N TRP A 49 23.86 -4.20 15.77
CA TRP A 49 22.40 -4.14 15.87
C TRP A 49 21.97 -3.07 16.90
N ARG A 50 21.59 -1.90 16.41
CA ARG A 50 21.08 -0.80 17.23
C ARG A 50 19.56 -0.91 17.40
N ALA A 51 19.11 -1.44 18.53
CA ALA A 51 17.70 -1.49 18.93
C ALA A 51 17.44 -0.49 20.08
N SER A 52 17.18 0.78 19.73
CA SER A 52 16.89 1.86 20.68
C SER A 52 15.51 1.67 21.34
N ALA A 53 15.38 2.07 22.61
CA ALA A 53 14.10 2.10 23.33
C ALA A 53 13.29 3.39 23.08
N SER A 54 13.49 4.03 21.93
CA SER A 54 12.84 5.29 21.56
C SER A 54 11.33 5.13 21.30
N SER A 55 10.59 6.22 21.46
CA SER A 55 9.19 6.27 21.03
C SER A 55 9.10 6.33 19.50
N ALA A 56 7.96 5.91 18.98
CA ALA A 56 7.68 6.01 17.54
C ALA A 56 7.73 7.47 17.05
N ASP A 57 7.21 8.41 17.85
CA ASP A 57 7.26 9.82 17.49
C ASP A 57 8.69 10.35 17.41
N THR A 58 9.60 9.92 18.29
CA THR A 58 11.01 10.33 18.20
C THR A 58 11.67 9.78 16.94
N GLU A 59 11.43 8.51 16.60
CA GLU A 59 11.97 7.88 15.39
C GLU A 59 11.44 8.55 14.12
N ILE A 60 10.12 8.79 14.06
CA ILE A 60 9.47 9.45 12.92
C ILE A 60 9.90 10.91 12.82
N GLY A 61 10.06 11.62 13.93
CA GLY A 61 10.50 13.01 13.92
C GLY A 61 11.89 13.19 13.29
N VAL A 62 12.75 12.17 13.38
CA VAL A 62 14.09 12.19 12.77
C VAL A 62 14.06 11.70 11.32
N ALA A 63 13.35 10.60 11.04
CA ALA A 63 13.45 9.90 9.75
C ALA A 63 12.28 10.14 8.78
N GLY A 64 11.13 10.60 9.27
CA GLY A 64 9.86 10.60 8.54
C GLY A 64 9.90 11.37 7.22
N ALA A 65 10.44 12.59 7.22
CA ALA A 65 10.58 13.39 5.99
C ALA A 65 11.48 12.71 4.94
N LEU A 66 12.61 12.13 5.38
CA LEU A 66 13.52 11.45 4.46
C LEU A 66 12.93 10.15 3.92
N LEU A 67 12.21 9.39 4.76
CA LEU A 67 11.51 8.18 4.32
C LEU A 67 10.44 8.51 3.28
N ARG A 68 9.63 9.55 3.52
CA ARG A 68 8.63 10.04 2.57
C ARG A 68 9.25 10.44 1.23
N ASN A 69 10.29 11.27 1.25
CA ASN A 69 10.93 11.76 0.03
C ASN A 69 11.55 10.61 -0.79
N ARG A 70 12.20 9.65 -0.12
CA ARG A 70 12.76 8.46 -0.77
C ARG A 70 11.69 7.56 -1.34
N MET A 71 10.57 7.38 -0.63
CA MET A 71 9.46 6.58 -1.14
C MET A 71 8.83 7.22 -2.38
N ARG A 72 8.59 8.54 -2.37
CA ARG A 72 8.09 9.29 -3.55
C ARG A 72 9.04 9.20 -4.75
N ASP A 73 10.35 9.24 -4.51
CA ASP A 73 11.33 9.00 -5.57
C ASP A 73 11.25 7.57 -6.14
N LEU A 74 11.19 6.56 -5.26
CA LEU A 74 11.05 5.16 -5.66
C LEU A 74 9.75 4.92 -6.43
N VAL A 75 8.62 5.50 -6.04
CA VAL A 75 7.35 5.32 -6.77
C VAL A 75 7.42 5.95 -8.16
N ARG A 76 8.14 7.07 -8.33
CA ARG A 76 8.32 7.71 -9.64
C ARG A 76 9.27 6.93 -10.55
N ASN A 77 10.32 6.33 -9.98
CA ASN A 77 11.47 5.84 -10.76
C ASN A 77 11.66 4.32 -10.73
N ASN A 78 11.06 3.60 -9.77
CA ASN A 78 11.19 2.15 -9.63
C ASN A 78 9.85 1.45 -9.95
N PRO A 79 9.80 0.57 -10.97
CA PRO A 79 8.56 -0.05 -11.41
C PRO A 79 7.93 -0.99 -10.37
N HIS A 80 8.75 -1.65 -9.54
CA HIS A 80 8.24 -2.53 -8.48
C HIS A 80 7.59 -1.73 -7.36
N ALA A 81 8.20 -0.61 -6.94
CA ALA A 81 7.59 0.29 -5.97
C ALA A 81 6.28 0.89 -6.49
N ALA A 82 6.27 1.39 -7.73
CA ALA A 82 5.08 1.92 -8.39
C ALA A 82 3.94 0.89 -8.44
N LYS A 83 4.27 -0.36 -8.81
CA LYS A 83 3.32 -1.47 -8.88
C LYS A 83 2.79 -1.86 -7.50
N ALA A 84 3.62 -1.89 -6.47
CA ALA A 84 3.19 -2.21 -5.10
C ALA A 84 2.12 -1.22 -4.60
N VAL A 85 2.37 0.09 -4.76
CA VAL A 85 1.41 1.14 -4.37
C VAL A 85 0.11 1.00 -5.16
N ALA A 86 0.20 0.80 -6.48
CA ALA A 86 -0.99 0.62 -7.32
C ALA A 86 -1.83 -0.60 -6.89
N VAL A 87 -1.19 -1.74 -6.57
CA VAL A 87 -1.90 -2.94 -6.10
C VAL A 87 -2.64 -2.67 -4.79
N LEU A 88 -1.97 -2.04 -3.81
CA LEU A 88 -2.59 -1.72 -2.52
C LEU A 88 -3.79 -0.78 -2.71
N VAL A 89 -3.61 0.34 -3.42
CA VAL A 89 -4.66 1.33 -3.64
C VAL A 89 -5.87 0.72 -4.36
N ASN A 90 -5.64 -0.06 -5.41
CA ASN A 90 -6.71 -0.71 -6.18
C ASN A 90 -7.50 -1.71 -5.33
N ASN A 91 -6.85 -2.44 -4.42
CA ASN A 91 -7.56 -3.40 -3.57
C ASN A 91 -8.26 -2.71 -2.38
N ILE A 92 -7.68 -1.64 -1.81
CA ILE A 92 -8.29 -0.91 -0.68
C ILE A 92 -9.50 -0.10 -1.14
N ILE A 93 -9.41 0.60 -2.27
CA ILE A 93 -10.47 1.53 -2.72
C ILE A 93 -11.30 0.95 -3.86
N GLY A 94 -10.67 0.36 -4.87
CA GLY A 94 -11.39 -0.17 -6.04
C GLY A 94 -12.30 0.88 -6.68
N ALA A 95 -13.59 0.57 -6.78
CA ALA A 95 -14.62 1.51 -7.27
C ALA A 95 -15.03 2.59 -6.25
N GLY A 96 -14.54 2.50 -5.02
CA GLY A 96 -14.88 3.39 -3.91
C GLY A 96 -15.58 2.66 -2.76
N ILE A 97 -15.47 3.24 -1.56
CA ILE A 97 -16.22 2.87 -0.37
C ILE A 97 -17.47 3.74 -0.32
N MET A 98 -18.64 3.13 -0.48
CA MET A 98 -19.91 3.85 -0.64
C MET A 98 -20.64 4.01 0.70
N PRO A 99 -21.17 5.21 1.00
CA PRO A 99 -22.11 5.38 2.10
C PRO A 99 -23.54 5.05 1.69
N ARG A 100 -24.33 4.58 2.65
CA ARG A 100 -25.79 4.51 2.59
C ARG A 100 -26.35 5.05 3.89
N ALA A 101 -27.26 6.02 3.80
CA ALA A 101 -27.98 6.50 4.97
C ALA A 101 -28.79 5.35 5.59
N ALA A 102 -28.72 5.23 6.91
CA ALA A 102 -29.34 4.17 7.69
C ALA A 102 -30.09 4.75 8.89
N SER A 103 -30.88 5.81 8.66
CA SER A 103 -31.63 6.49 9.72
C SER A 103 -32.83 5.71 10.22
N GLY A 104 -33.29 4.71 9.46
CA GLY A 104 -34.51 3.94 9.72
C GLY A 104 -35.78 4.60 9.15
N ASP A 105 -35.63 5.70 8.41
CA ASP A 105 -36.69 6.34 7.62
C ASP A 105 -36.27 6.31 6.13
N ASP A 106 -36.85 5.39 5.37
CA ASP A 106 -36.56 5.18 3.95
C ASP A 106 -36.67 6.46 3.11
N LYS A 107 -37.59 7.37 3.46
CA LYS A 107 -37.78 8.62 2.72
C LYS A 107 -36.65 9.59 3.00
N LEU A 108 -36.21 9.65 4.25
CA LEU A 108 -35.04 10.43 4.64
C LEU A 108 -33.78 9.84 4.02
N ASP A 109 -33.59 8.53 4.11
CA ASP A 109 -32.39 7.83 3.63
C ASP A 109 -32.20 8.04 2.13
N ARG A 110 -33.24 7.82 1.31
CA ARG A 110 -33.20 8.12 -0.14
C ARG A 110 -32.89 9.58 -0.44
N LYS A 111 -33.40 10.52 0.37
CA LYS A 111 -33.14 11.95 0.19
C LYS A 111 -31.67 12.28 0.49
N VAL A 112 -31.11 11.71 1.56
CA VAL A 112 -29.71 11.90 1.93
C VAL A 112 -28.79 11.26 0.90
N ASP A 113 -29.06 10.02 0.48
CA ASP A 113 -28.26 9.31 -0.53
C ASP A 113 -28.25 10.06 -1.88
N ALA A 114 -29.42 10.53 -2.34
CA ALA A 114 -29.50 11.32 -3.56
C ALA A 114 -28.78 12.68 -3.44
N LEU A 115 -28.76 13.27 -2.24
CA LEU A 115 -28.00 14.50 -1.98
C LEU A 115 -26.49 14.24 -1.96
N PHE A 116 -26.07 13.13 -1.36
CA PHE A 116 -24.68 12.71 -1.31
C PHE A 116 -24.14 12.46 -2.71
N GLU A 117 -24.90 11.77 -3.56
CA GLU A 117 -24.52 11.49 -4.95
C GLU A 117 -24.34 12.78 -5.78
N ARG A 118 -25.17 13.80 -5.56
CA ARG A 118 -24.95 15.10 -6.23
C ARG A 118 -23.72 15.81 -5.68
N TRP A 119 -23.54 15.80 -4.36
CA TRP A 119 -22.41 16.43 -3.72
C TRP A 119 -21.08 15.76 -4.06
N SER A 120 -21.03 14.43 -4.18
CA SER A 120 -19.83 13.65 -4.44
C SER A 120 -19.13 14.11 -5.72
N SER A 121 -19.89 14.47 -6.76
CA SER A 121 -19.37 14.99 -8.04
C SER A 121 -18.72 16.38 -7.96
N ALA A 122 -19.01 17.16 -6.91
CA ALA A 122 -18.55 18.54 -6.73
C ALA A 122 -17.74 18.74 -5.43
N CYS A 123 -17.40 17.64 -4.74
CA CYS A 123 -16.83 17.69 -3.41
C CYS A 123 -15.34 18.08 -3.40
N ASP A 124 -14.62 17.93 -4.50
CA ASP A 124 -13.21 18.32 -4.60
C ASP A 124 -13.06 19.85 -4.67
N ALA A 125 -12.21 20.40 -3.79
CA ALA A 125 -11.89 21.82 -3.78
C ALA A 125 -11.09 22.26 -5.03
N ASP A 126 -10.35 21.34 -5.65
CA ASP A 126 -9.59 21.58 -6.88
C ASP A 126 -10.46 21.33 -8.14
N GLY A 127 -11.61 20.67 -7.97
CA GLY A 127 -12.63 20.48 -9.00
C GLY A 127 -12.30 19.44 -10.07
N GLN A 128 -11.37 18.52 -9.80
CA GLN A 128 -10.96 17.48 -10.76
C GLN A 128 -11.53 16.09 -10.44
N LEU A 129 -11.71 15.78 -9.16
CA LEU A 129 -12.09 14.45 -8.70
C LEU A 129 -13.48 14.44 -8.07
N ASP A 130 -14.20 13.33 -8.23
CA ASP A 130 -15.35 13.04 -7.38
C ASP A 130 -14.89 12.45 -6.03
N PHE A 131 -15.85 12.12 -5.17
CA PHE A 131 -15.53 11.56 -3.85
C PHE A 131 -14.71 10.26 -3.93
N TYR A 132 -14.96 9.40 -4.91
CA TYR A 132 -14.28 8.12 -5.05
C TYR A 132 -12.87 8.27 -5.64
N GLY A 133 -12.68 9.23 -6.55
CA GLY A 133 -11.38 9.68 -7.02
C GLY A 133 -10.54 10.27 -5.88
N LEU A 134 -11.14 11.09 -5.02
CA LEU A 134 -10.48 11.58 -3.81
C LEU A 134 -10.07 10.44 -2.87
N GLN A 135 -10.94 9.45 -2.63
CA GLN A 135 -10.57 8.26 -1.83
C GLN A 135 -9.32 7.57 -2.39
N THR A 136 -9.23 7.42 -3.72
CA THR A 136 -8.08 6.83 -4.40
C THR A 136 -6.80 7.65 -4.17
N LEU A 137 -6.87 8.97 -4.36
CA LEU A 137 -5.73 9.87 -4.13
C LEU A 137 -5.26 9.85 -2.66
N ILE A 138 -6.20 9.92 -1.72
CA ILE A 138 -5.92 9.89 -0.28
C ILE A 138 -5.29 8.56 0.12
N CYS A 139 -5.81 7.44 -0.39
CA CYS A 139 -5.22 6.11 -0.13
C CYS A 139 -3.82 6.00 -0.71
N ARG A 140 -3.58 6.51 -1.92
CA ARG A 140 -2.25 6.57 -2.53
C ARG A 140 -1.26 7.34 -1.66
N GLU A 141 -1.59 8.57 -1.26
CA GLU A 141 -0.72 9.37 -0.40
C GLU A 141 -0.48 8.69 0.96
N MET A 142 -1.49 8.05 1.54
CA MET A 142 -1.32 7.28 2.78
C MET A 142 -0.29 6.14 2.62
N VAL A 143 -0.34 5.38 1.52
CA VAL A 143 0.57 4.25 1.30
C VAL A 143 1.97 4.73 0.92
N GLU A 144 2.06 5.71 0.03
CA GLU A 144 3.31 6.24 -0.54
C GLU A 144 4.03 7.20 0.41
N ALA A 145 3.34 8.21 0.93
CA ALA A 145 3.91 9.22 1.81
C ALA A 145 3.79 8.86 3.29
N GLY A 146 2.96 7.87 3.63
CA GLY A 146 2.71 7.38 4.98
C GLY A 146 1.49 8.00 5.65
N GLU A 147 1.11 9.21 5.24
CA GLU A 147 -0.02 9.95 5.77
C GLU A 147 -0.49 11.03 4.79
N VAL A 148 -1.72 11.48 4.99
CA VAL A 148 -2.33 12.59 4.25
C VAL A 148 -3.35 13.31 5.11
N LEU A 149 -3.53 14.60 4.86
CA LEU A 149 -4.53 15.43 5.53
C LEU A 149 -5.65 15.77 4.56
N VAL A 150 -6.89 15.66 5.02
CA VAL A 150 -8.06 16.14 4.29
C VAL A 150 -8.70 17.22 5.12
N ARG A 151 -8.76 18.43 4.57
CA ARG A 151 -9.34 19.59 5.23
C ARG A 151 -10.74 19.86 4.69
N ARG A 152 -11.71 20.04 5.59
CA ARG A 152 -13.03 20.54 5.20
C ARG A 152 -12.97 22.02 4.81
N ARG A 153 -13.61 22.38 3.70
CA ARG A 153 -13.74 23.74 3.19
C ARG A 153 -15.22 24.09 3.09
N LEU A 154 -15.75 24.75 4.11
CA LEU A 154 -17.10 25.31 4.04
C LEU A 154 -17.13 26.42 2.99
N ARG A 155 -18.17 26.39 2.16
CA ARG A 155 -18.40 27.34 1.08
C ARG A 155 -19.64 28.19 1.37
N ARG A 156 -19.85 29.23 0.57
CA ARG A 156 -21.07 30.04 0.69
C ARG A 156 -22.17 29.36 -0.12
N PRO A 157 -23.44 29.47 0.29
CA PRO A 157 -24.56 29.02 -0.54
C PRO A 157 -24.57 29.66 -1.93
N SER A 158 -24.04 30.88 -2.06
CA SER A 158 -23.87 31.58 -3.34
C SER A 158 -22.92 30.91 -4.33
N ASP A 159 -22.11 29.96 -3.87
CA ASP A 159 -21.09 29.30 -4.70
C ASP A 159 -21.70 28.17 -5.57
N GLY A 160 -23.00 27.90 -5.45
CA GLY A 160 -23.74 27.02 -6.36
C GLY A 160 -23.54 25.52 -6.15
N LEU A 161 -22.90 25.10 -5.06
CA LEU A 161 -22.68 23.69 -4.75
C LEU A 161 -23.96 23.01 -4.21
N PRO A 162 -24.20 21.71 -4.49
CA PRO A 162 -25.33 20.96 -3.93
C PRO A 162 -25.37 21.00 -2.40
N VAL A 163 -24.20 20.86 -1.77
CA VAL A 163 -23.97 21.10 -0.34
C VAL A 163 -22.75 22.03 -0.25
N PRO A 164 -22.77 23.11 0.56
CA PRO A 164 -21.70 24.10 0.60
C PRO A 164 -20.48 23.61 1.40
N LEU A 165 -19.91 22.50 0.95
CA LEU A 165 -18.78 21.80 1.52
C LEU A 165 -17.92 21.26 0.39
N GLN A 166 -16.61 21.49 0.48
CA GLN A 166 -15.61 20.81 -0.34
C GLN A 166 -14.51 20.22 0.55
N LEU A 167 -13.75 19.30 -0.01
CA LEU A 167 -12.64 18.61 0.59
C LEU A 167 -11.36 19.09 -0.10
N GLN A 168 -10.38 19.50 0.70
CA GLN A 168 -9.04 19.85 0.21
C GLN A 168 -8.07 18.79 0.71
N VAL A 169 -7.50 18.02 -0.21
CA VAL A 169 -6.44 17.05 0.09
C VAL A 169 -5.11 17.81 0.20
N LEU A 170 -4.38 17.56 1.27
CA LEU A 170 -3.12 18.21 1.58
C LEU A 170 -2.07 17.14 1.87
N GLU A 171 -0.94 17.23 1.18
CA GLU A 171 0.22 16.39 1.47
C GLU A 171 0.69 16.56 2.92
N ALA A 172 1.34 15.53 3.46
CA ALA A 172 1.89 15.51 4.82
C ALA A 172 2.86 16.66 5.11
N ASP A 173 3.50 17.20 4.07
CA ASP A 173 4.45 18.30 4.10
C ASP A 173 3.82 19.63 4.54
N PHE A 174 2.51 19.82 4.35
CA PHE A 174 1.83 21.00 4.88
C PHE A 174 1.85 21.06 6.41
N LEU A 175 2.03 19.92 7.09
CA LEU A 175 2.07 19.85 8.55
C LEU A 175 3.46 20.20 9.07
N ASP A 176 3.55 21.29 9.83
CA ASP A 176 4.80 21.85 10.33
C ASP A 176 5.46 20.94 11.38
N ALA A 177 6.34 20.05 10.93
CA ALA A 177 7.05 19.11 11.80
C ALA A 177 7.99 19.80 12.82
N SER A 178 8.38 21.05 12.58
CA SER A 178 9.23 21.81 13.51
C SER A 178 8.50 22.19 14.80
N ARG A 179 7.16 22.19 14.79
CA ARG A 179 6.31 22.43 15.96
C ARG A 179 6.26 21.19 16.84
N THR A 180 7.24 21.07 17.72
CA THR A 180 7.31 20.02 18.75
C THR A 180 7.72 20.65 20.08
N GLY A 181 7.04 20.30 21.19
CA GLY A 181 7.33 20.85 22.51
C GLY A 181 6.09 21.03 23.38
N ALA A 182 6.19 21.82 24.44
CA ALA A 182 5.05 22.19 25.27
C ALA A 182 4.32 23.41 24.69
N ILE A 183 2.99 23.47 24.83
CA ILE A 183 2.19 24.65 24.45
C ILE A 183 1.08 24.90 25.48
N GLY A 184 1.23 25.96 26.27
CA GLY A 184 0.34 26.20 27.42
C GLY A 184 0.28 24.96 28.32
N SER A 185 -0.92 24.42 28.54
CA SER A 185 -1.16 23.18 29.28
C SER A 185 -1.13 21.90 28.42
N GLY A 186 -1.03 22.04 27.09
CA GLY A 186 -0.99 20.95 26.13
C GLY A 186 0.42 20.65 25.62
N ARG A 187 0.50 19.86 24.55
CA ARG A 187 1.78 19.54 23.89
C ARG A 187 1.65 19.52 22.38
N LEU A 188 2.76 19.80 21.70
CA LEU A 188 2.94 19.70 20.27
C LEU A 188 3.83 18.51 19.94
N VAL A 189 3.39 17.70 18.99
CA VAL A 189 4.18 16.62 18.40
C VAL A 189 4.12 16.78 16.89
N GLN A 190 5.23 17.23 16.29
CA GLN A 190 5.42 17.32 14.84
C GLN A 190 4.23 17.98 14.11
N GLY A 191 3.82 19.15 14.60
CA GLY A 191 2.72 19.93 14.00
C GLY A 191 1.33 19.58 14.52
N ILE A 192 1.18 18.53 15.33
CA ILE A 192 -0.10 18.15 15.93
C ILE A 192 -0.14 18.63 17.37
N GLU A 193 -1.17 19.40 17.68
CA GLU A 193 -1.41 19.92 19.00
C GLU A 193 -2.38 19.04 19.77
N PHE A 194 -1.99 18.66 20.98
CA PHE A 194 -2.78 17.87 21.89
C PHE A 194 -3.17 18.68 23.11
N ASP A 195 -4.40 18.49 23.56
CA ASP A 195 -4.88 19.03 24.83
C ASP A 195 -4.28 18.24 26.03
N PRO A 196 -4.54 18.68 27.27
CA PRO A 196 -4.04 17.98 28.47
C PRO A 196 -4.56 16.54 28.62
N LEU A 197 -5.67 16.20 27.97
CA LEU A 197 -6.26 14.85 27.97
C LEU A 197 -5.66 13.95 26.87
N GLY A 198 -4.78 14.50 26.03
CA GLY A 198 -4.16 13.79 24.91
C GLY A 198 -5.04 13.72 23.65
N GLN A 199 -6.13 14.48 23.59
CA GLN A 199 -6.95 14.60 22.38
C GLN A 199 -6.34 15.62 21.42
N ARG A 200 -6.52 15.39 20.12
CA ARG A 200 -6.06 16.32 19.08
C ARG A 200 -6.90 17.59 19.12
N ARG A 201 -6.25 18.73 19.33
CA ARG A 201 -6.87 20.05 19.39
C ARG A 201 -6.72 20.82 18.08
N ALA A 202 -5.53 20.81 17.49
CA ALA A 202 -5.24 21.52 16.26
C ALA A 202 -4.11 20.90 15.44
N TYR A 203 -4.06 21.25 14.16
CA TYR A 203 -2.98 20.95 13.22
C TYR A 203 -2.32 22.24 12.77
N TRP A 204 -1.00 22.32 12.87
CA TRP A 204 -0.23 23.49 12.47
C TRP A 204 0.18 23.38 11.01
N LEU A 205 -0.55 24.08 10.14
CA LEU A 205 -0.40 23.96 8.70
C LEU A 205 0.28 25.17 8.08
N HIS A 206 1.19 24.94 7.14
CA HIS A 206 1.73 25.97 6.26
C HIS A 206 0.64 26.52 5.33
N GLY A 207 0.78 27.79 4.93
CA GLY A 207 -0.15 28.42 4.00
C GLY A 207 -0.07 27.86 2.59
N GLU A 208 1.15 27.50 2.19
CA GLU A 208 1.53 26.94 0.90
C GLU A 208 2.44 25.72 1.13
N HIS A 209 2.63 24.90 0.09
CA HIS A 209 3.44 23.70 0.21
C HIS A 209 4.93 24.11 0.38
N PRO A 210 5.62 23.66 1.46
CA PRO A 210 6.97 24.14 1.76
C PRO A 210 8.04 23.66 0.76
N GLY A 211 7.72 22.67 -0.07
CA GLY A 211 8.57 22.23 -1.17
C GLY A 211 8.46 23.07 -2.44
N ASP A 212 7.52 24.02 -2.51
CA ASP A 212 7.29 24.79 -3.72
C ASP A 212 8.29 25.94 -3.85
N ALA A 213 8.91 26.04 -5.04
CA ALA A 213 9.98 27.00 -5.31
C ALA A 213 9.56 28.47 -5.14
N PHE A 214 8.28 28.79 -5.35
CA PHE A 214 7.76 30.16 -5.24
C PHE A 214 7.27 30.50 -3.82
N GLY A 215 6.66 29.54 -3.11
CA GLY A 215 6.05 29.78 -1.80
C GLY A 215 7.04 30.03 -0.67
N ALA A 216 8.24 29.43 -0.78
CA ALA A 216 9.33 29.64 0.18
C ALA A 216 9.85 31.10 0.23
N VAL A 217 9.64 31.89 -0.85
CA VAL A 217 10.13 33.27 -0.97
C VAL A 217 9.14 34.29 -0.43
N GLN A 218 7.84 34.01 -0.49
CA GLN A 218 6.78 35.01 -0.26
C GLN A 218 6.09 34.90 1.10
N ALA A 219 5.95 33.68 1.62
CA ALA A 219 5.36 33.41 2.93
C ALA A 219 6.47 32.97 3.88
N GLY A 220 7.09 33.91 4.61
CA GLY A 220 7.99 33.56 5.71
C GLY A 220 7.34 32.46 6.55
N ALA A 221 8.08 31.37 6.81
CA ALA A 221 7.59 30.03 7.20
C ALA A 221 6.64 29.96 8.42
N SER A 222 5.48 30.61 8.36
CA SER A 222 4.54 30.71 9.45
C SER A 222 3.44 29.69 9.23
N SER A 223 3.45 28.65 10.06
CA SER A 223 2.33 27.73 10.20
C SER A 223 1.23 28.35 11.07
N ARG A 224 -0.04 28.02 10.76
CA ARG A 224 -1.22 28.42 11.52
C ARG A 224 -1.93 27.21 12.10
N ALA A 225 -2.42 27.34 13.32
CA ALA A 225 -3.27 26.33 13.94
C ALA A 225 -4.62 26.26 13.21
N VAL A 226 -4.99 25.07 12.76
CA VAL A 226 -6.30 24.72 12.20
C VAL A 226 -6.98 23.74 13.16
N PRO A 227 -8.25 23.95 13.56
CA PRO A 227 -8.93 23.06 14.49
C PRO A 227 -8.94 21.61 14.02
N ALA A 228 -8.72 20.67 14.93
CA ALA A 228 -8.74 19.24 14.60
C ALA A 228 -10.09 18.76 14.05
N SER A 229 -11.19 19.44 14.38
CA SER A 229 -12.53 19.16 13.83
C SER A 229 -12.66 19.46 12.33
N GLU A 230 -11.73 20.23 11.75
CA GLU A 230 -11.69 20.54 10.31
C GLU A 230 -10.77 19.59 9.52
N ILE A 231 -10.07 18.67 10.19
CA ILE A 231 -9.03 17.83 9.59
C ILE A 231 -9.35 16.35 9.81
N ALA A 232 -9.35 15.60 8.71
CA ALA A 232 -9.28 14.15 8.71
C ALA A 232 -7.82 13.78 8.38
N HIS A 233 -7.13 13.17 9.34
CA HIS A 233 -5.73 12.79 9.20
C HIS A 233 -5.64 11.28 9.03
N VAL A 234 -5.33 10.85 7.82
CA VAL A 234 -5.38 9.45 7.40
C VAL A 234 -3.96 8.88 7.38
N TYR A 235 -3.71 7.88 8.22
CA TYR A 235 -2.42 7.18 8.31
C TYR A 235 -2.58 5.83 9.02
N GLU A 236 -1.64 4.92 8.79
CA GLU A 236 -1.61 3.65 9.53
C GLU A 236 -0.92 3.82 10.88
N LYS A 237 -1.66 3.52 11.95
CA LYS A 237 -1.14 3.56 13.31
C LYS A 237 -0.64 2.19 13.76
N GLN A 238 0.69 2.01 13.72
CA GLN A 238 1.39 0.75 14.08
C GLN A 238 1.89 0.70 15.53
N ARG A 239 2.05 1.85 16.17
CA ARG A 239 2.46 2.09 17.57
C ARG A 239 1.58 3.23 18.13
N THR A 240 1.92 3.81 19.27
CA THR A 240 1.20 4.97 19.81
C THR A 240 1.51 6.30 19.10
N GLN A 241 2.05 6.28 17.87
CA GLN A 241 2.52 7.48 17.17
C GLN A 241 1.41 8.46 16.75
N ALA A 242 1.84 9.70 16.49
CA ALA A 242 1.03 10.81 16.02
C ALA A 242 1.02 10.98 14.49
N ARG A 243 2.07 10.50 13.81
CA ARG A 243 2.33 10.69 12.37
C ARG A 243 2.43 9.34 11.63
N GLY A 244 2.19 9.35 10.32
CA GLY A 244 2.33 8.14 9.50
C GLY A 244 3.75 7.89 8.99
N VAL A 245 3.98 6.69 8.45
CA VAL A 245 5.24 6.27 7.80
C VAL A 245 4.90 5.54 6.50
N PRO A 246 5.61 5.79 5.39
CA PRO A 246 5.42 5.05 4.14
C PRO A 246 5.41 3.54 4.34
N TRP A 247 4.47 2.84 3.71
CA TRP A 247 4.30 1.40 3.93
C TRP A 247 5.51 0.59 3.42
N GLY A 248 6.16 1.08 2.36
CA GLY A 248 7.38 0.49 1.79
C GLY A 248 8.67 0.79 2.57
N ALA A 249 8.61 1.53 3.68
CA ALA A 249 9.81 1.92 4.44
C ALA A 249 10.78 0.77 4.77
N PRO A 250 10.32 -0.45 5.12
CA PRO A 250 11.23 -1.58 5.41
C PRO A 250 12.08 -2.06 4.22
N VAL A 251 11.66 -1.78 2.98
CA VAL A 251 12.29 -2.33 1.75
C VAL A 251 12.88 -1.27 0.83
N ILE A 252 12.93 0.00 1.25
CA ILE A 252 13.58 1.09 0.48
C ILE A 252 15.02 0.71 0.09
N ARG A 253 15.78 0.11 1.02
CA ARG A 253 17.16 -0.34 0.74
C ARG A 253 17.18 -1.53 -0.21
N SER A 254 16.32 -2.53 0.00
CA SER A 254 16.26 -3.71 -0.85
C SER A 254 15.86 -3.38 -2.30
N LEU A 255 14.96 -2.41 -2.52
CA LEU A 255 14.64 -1.89 -3.84
C LEU A 255 15.88 -1.30 -4.51
N ARG A 256 16.62 -0.46 -3.79
CA ARG A 256 17.83 0.17 -4.31
C ARG A 256 18.93 -0.84 -4.62
N ASP A 257 19.15 -1.79 -3.72
CA ASP A 257 20.16 -2.83 -3.89
C ASP A 257 19.82 -3.73 -5.10
N LEU A 258 18.53 -4.01 -5.34
CA LEU A 258 18.09 -4.74 -6.54
C LEU A 258 18.34 -3.92 -7.82
N ASP A 259 18.00 -2.63 -7.84
CA ASP A 259 18.24 -1.76 -8.99
C ASP A 259 19.74 -1.69 -9.32
N ASP A 260 20.59 -1.48 -8.32
CA ASP A 260 22.04 -1.42 -8.50
C ASP A 260 22.60 -2.77 -8.99
N TYR A 261 22.04 -3.90 -8.52
CA TYR A 261 22.38 -5.23 -9.01
C TYR A 261 21.97 -5.44 -10.48
N GLU A 262 20.77 -5.02 -10.89
CA GLU A 262 20.33 -5.12 -12.29
C GLU A 262 21.21 -4.30 -13.23
N VAL A 263 21.65 -3.12 -12.80
CA VAL A 263 22.62 -2.32 -13.56
C VAL A 263 23.96 -3.05 -13.68
N ALA A 264 24.47 -3.63 -12.59
CA ALA A 264 25.71 -4.40 -12.62
C ALA A 264 25.61 -5.62 -13.55
N GLU A 265 24.47 -6.31 -13.57
CA GLU A 265 24.19 -7.43 -14.46
C GLU A 265 24.15 -7.01 -15.93
N ILE A 266 23.54 -5.85 -16.24
CA ILE A 266 23.53 -5.28 -17.60
C ILE A 266 24.96 -4.93 -18.03
N VAL A 267 25.74 -4.27 -17.18
CA VAL A 267 27.14 -3.92 -17.47
C VAL A 267 27.95 -5.20 -17.69
N ARG A 268 27.79 -6.23 -16.85
CA ARG A 268 28.48 -7.50 -17.04
C ARG A 268 28.13 -8.12 -18.39
N LYS A 269 26.84 -8.23 -18.74
CA LYS A 269 26.42 -8.79 -20.04
C LYS A 269 26.94 -7.98 -21.22
N LYS A 270 27.02 -6.65 -21.10
CA LYS A 270 27.65 -5.80 -22.12
C LYS A 270 29.13 -6.13 -22.26
N THR A 271 29.88 -6.21 -21.16
CA THR A 271 31.30 -6.58 -21.18
C THR A 271 31.53 -7.99 -21.73
N GLU A 272 30.69 -8.95 -21.36
CA GLU A 272 30.69 -10.32 -21.92
C GLU A 272 30.47 -10.30 -23.45
N ALA A 273 29.63 -9.39 -23.95
CA ALA A 273 29.43 -9.18 -25.39
C ALA A 273 30.54 -8.38 -26.08
N CYS A 274 31.37 -7.63 -25.34
CA CYS A 274 32.45 -6.80 -25.90
C CYS A 274 33.68 -7.60 -26.34
N VAL A 275 34.02 -8.70 -25.67
CA VAL A 275 35.28 -9.41 -25.95
C VAL A 275 35.02 -10.58 -26.89
N THR A 276 35.20 -10.36 -28.20
CA THR A 276 34.97 -11.40 -29.21
C THR A 276 36.21 -12.25 -29.45
N ALA A 277 37.40 -11.64 -29.58
CA ALA A 277 38.65 -12.38 -29.74
C ALA A 277 39.86 -11.53 -29.36
N ILE A 278 40.84 -12.15 -28.69
CA ILE A 278 42.17 -11.58 -28.44
C ILE A 278 43.18 -12.44 -29.21
N VAL A 279 43.97 -11.81 -30.08
CA VAL A 279 44.99 -12.52 -30.87
C VAL A 279 46.33 -12.49 -30.15
N PHE A 280 46.86 -13.63 -29.72
CA PHE A 280 48.16 -13.74 -29.03
C PHE A 280 49.30 -14.09 -30.02
N GLY A 281 50.50 -13.57 -29.77
CA GLY A 281 51.72 -13.92 -30.51
C GLY A 281 52.42 -15.13 -29.90
N ASP A 282 52.98 -16.00 -30.74
CA ASP A 282 53.61 -17.27 -30.31
C ASP A 282 55.01 -17.09 -29.67
N ASP A 283 55.66 -15.94 -29.83
CA ASP A 283 57.08 -15.77 -29.51
C ASP A 283 57.37 -14.60 -28.56
N GLU A 284 56.88 -14.63 -27.31
CA GLU A 284 57.42 -13.74 -26.27
C GLU A 284 57.59 -14.48 -24.92
N ALA A 285 58.43 -15.51 -24.93
CA ALA A 285 59.00 -16.06 -23.69
C ALA A 285 60.17 -15.22 -23.13
N GLN A 286 60.49 -14.03 -23.69
CA GLN A 286 61.77 -13.38 -23.37
C GLN A 286 61.82 -11.85 -23.18
N GLN A 287 60.72 -11.09 -23.23
CA GLN A 287 60.77 -9.67 -22.86
C GLN A 287 59.63 -9.30 -21.89
N GLY A 288 60.00 -8.79 -20.72
CA GLY A 288 59.10 -8.37 -19.64
C GLY A 288 58.35 -7.07 -19.94
N ILE A 289 57.86 -6.89 -21.17
CA ILE A 289 57.03 -5.76 -21.58
C ILE A 289 55.59 -6.26 -21.65
N ALA A 290 54.67 -5.64 -20.91
CA ALA A 290 53.26 -5.97 -20.99
C ALA A 290 52.75 -5.68 -22.41
N PRO A 291 52.10 -6.64 -23.10
CA PRO A 291 51.64 -6.44 -24.47
C PRO A 291 50.56 -5.34 -24.52
N ALA A 292 50.70 -4.39 -25.45
CA ALA A 292 49.67 -3.40 -25.75
C ALA A 292 48.65 -3.98 -26.73
N VAL A 293 47.36 -3.82 -26.42
CA VAL A 293 46.24 -4.26 -27.25
C VAL A 293 45.89 -3.13 -28.23
N VAL A 294 45.78 -3.45 -29.54
CA VAL A 294 45.45 -2.47 -30.59
C VAL A 294 44.22 -2.88 -31.41
N ASP A 295 43.52 -1.90 -31.98
CA ASP A 295 42.39 -2.11 -32.90
C ASP A 295 42.86 -2.43 -34.33
N ALA A 296 41.92 -2.59 -35.27
CA ALA A 296 42.22 -2.89 -36.67
C ALA A 296 43.00 -1.77 -37.40
N ASP A 297 42.92 -0.54 -36.88
CA ASP A 297 43.59 0.66 -37.41
C ASP A 297 44.93 0.94 -36.70
N GLY A 298 45.31 0.10 -35.73
CA GLY A 298 46.57 0.19 -35.00
C GLY A 298 46.57 1.14 -33.80
N ASN A 299 45.40 1.65 -33.38
CA ASN A 299 45.27 2.47 -32.18
C ASN A 299 45.22 1.60 -30.93
N GLN A 300 45.76 2.10 -29.82
CA GLN A 300 45.68 1.39 -28.54
C GLN A 300 44.22 1.31 -28.06
N VAL A 301 43.77 0.08 -27.77
CA VAL A 301 42.42 -0.16 -27.27
C VAL A 301 42.38 0.16 -25.78
N GLU A 302 41.80 1.31 -25.45
CA GLU A 302 41.55 1.72 -24.06
C GLU A 302 40.11 1.38 -23.61
N GLN A 303 39.19 1.15 -24.57
CA GLN A 303 37.79 0.87 -24.32
C GLN A 303 37.30 -0.27 -25.24
N PHE A 304 36.58 -1.24 -24.68
CA PHE A 304 36.03 -2.38 -25.42
C PHE A 304 34.57 -2.12 -25.82
N GLU A 305 34.26 -2.29 -27.11
CA GLU A 305 32.91 -2.20 -27.66
C GLU A 305 32.39 -3.57 -28.12
N PRO A 306 31.06 -3.82 -28.09
CA PRO A 306 30.46 -5.04 -28.63
C PRO A 306 30.89 -5.32 -30.08
N GLY A 307 31.48 -6.50 -30.31
CA GLY A 307 31.97 -6.90 -31.64
C GLY A 307 33.41 -6.49 -31.98
N LEU A 308 34.16 -5.89 -31.03
CA LEU A 308 35.56 -5.56 -31.23
C LEU A 308 36.42 -6.84 -31.34
N ILE A 309 37.26 -6.89 -32.39
CA ILE A 309 38.36 -7.85 -32.51
C ILE A 309 39.63 -7.10 -32.14
N ALA A 310 40.30 -7.54 -31.07
CA ALA A 310 41.49 -6.88 -30.57
C ALA A 310 42.75 -7.70 -30.92
N TYR A 311 43.76 -7.04 -31.49
CA TYR A 311 45.00 -7.68 -31.92
C TYR A 311 46.11 -7.39 -30.89
N ALA A 312 46.78 -8.42 -30.37
CA ALA A 312 48.07 -8.21 -29.71
C ALA A 312 49.18 -8.18 -30.77
N ARG A 313 50.22 -7.38 -30.53
CA ARG A 313 51.34 -7.22 -31.47
C ARG A 313 52.01 -8.57 -31.74
N GLY A 314 52.10 -8.97 -33.01
CA GLY A 314 52.64 -10.27 -33.42
C GLY A 314 51.65 -11.44 -33.36
N GLY A 315 50.36 -11.16 -33.15
CA GLY A 315 49.32 -12.17 -32.95
C GLY A 315 49.06 -13.08 -34.15
N LYS A 316 49.04 -14.40 -33.93
CA LYS A 316 48.66 -15.43 -34.92
C LYS A 316 47.64 -16.44 -34.40
N ASP A 317 47.47 -16.56 -33.09
CA ASP A 317 46.47 -17.43 -32.44
C ASP A 317 45.27 -16.61 -31.97
N ILE A 318 44.05 -16.99 -32.35
CA ILE A 318 42.82 -16.29 -32.00
C ILE A 318 42.18 -16.99 -30.81
N ARG A 319 42.19 -16.35 -29.63
CA ARG A 319 41.45 -16.86 -28.47
C ARG A 319 40.15 -16.09 -28.30
N PHE A 320 39.04 -16.79 -28.47
CA PHE A 320 37.72 -16.29 -28.12
C PHE A 320 37.60 -16.24 -26.61
N ASN A 321 37.18 -15.09 -26.06
CA ASN A 321 36.78 -15.06 -24.67
C ASN A 321 35.51 -15.91 -24.53
N GLN A 322 35.55 -16.88 -23.62
CA GLN A 322 34.36 -17.60 -23.18
C GLN A 322 34.08 -17.10 -21.76
N PRO A 323 33.30 -16.01 -21.59
CA PRO A 323 32.91 -15.60 -20.26
C PRO A 323 32.22 -16.78 -19.57
N SER A 324 32.69 -17.13 -18.38
CA SER A 324 32.07 -18.20 -17.60
C SER A 324 30.62 -17.83 -17.33
N ALA A 325 29.68 -18.59 -17.89
CA ALA A 325 28.25 -18.39 -17.68
C ALA A 325 27.93 -18.51 -16.18
N THR A 326 27.87 -17.38 -15.49
CA THR A 326 27.46 -17.35 -14.09
C THR A 326 25.94 -17.22 -14.10
N GLY A 327 25.26 -18.35 -13.89
CA GLY A 327 23.81 -18.38 -13.67
C GLY A 327 23.44 -17.74 -12.32
N GLY A 328 22.14 -17.64 -12.02
CA GLY A 328 21.67 -17.18 -10.71
C GLY A 328 20.94 -15.83 -10.70
N TYR A 329 20.95 -15.08 -11.81
CA TYR A 329 20.26 -13.78 -11.89
C TYR A 329 18.76 -13.90 -11.57
N ALA A 330 18.09 -14.88 -12.19
CA ALA A 330 16.66 -15.07 -12.01
C ALA A 330 16.31 -15.48 -10.57
N GLU A 331 17.14 -16.33 -9.96
CA GLU A 331 17.00 -16.80 -8.59
C GLU A 331 17.21 -15.65 -7.59
N TYR A 332 18.25 -14.85 -7.77
CA TYR A 332 18.50 -13.67 -6.94
C TYR A 332 17.40 -12.61 -7.10
N LYS A 333 17.01 -12.29 -8.34
CA LYS A 333 15.94 -11.33 -8.61
C LYS A 333 14.63 -11.79 -7.96
N ARG A 334 14.26 -13.06 -8.13
CA ARG A 334 13.06 -13.63 -7.50
C ARG A 334 13.12 -13.58 -5.96
N ALA A 335 14.25 -13.97 -5.35
CA ALA A 335 14.42 -13.89 -3.90
C ALA A 335 14.35 -12.44 -3.37
N SER A 336 14.93 -11.50 -4.11
CA SER A 336 14.87 -10.06 -3.80
C SER A 336 13.45 -9.52 -3.92
N LEU A 337 12.72 -9.90 -4.97
CA LEU A 337 11.33 -9.53 -5.16
C LEU A 337 10.41 -10.13 -4.08
N HIS A 338 10.66 -11.35 -3.60
CA HIS A 338 9.94 -11.88 -2.43
C HIS A 338 10.20 -11.04 -1.16
N THR A 339 11.43 -10.57 -0.96
CA THR A 339 11.77 -9.68 0.18
C THR A 339 11.04 -8.35 0.05
N ILE A 340 11.03 -7.77 -1.14
CA ILE A 340 10.33 -6.51 -1.45
C ILE A 340 8.81 -6.68 -1.25
N SER A 341 8.22 -7.74 -1.78
CA SER A 341 6.81 -8.12 -1.59
C SER A 341 6.43 -8.20 -0.11
N ALA A 342 7.26 -8.87 0.70
CA ALA A 342 7.02 -8.98 2.14
C ALA A 342 7.02 -7.61 2.83
N GLY A 343 7.94 -6.71 2.46
CA GLY A 343 7.99 -5.36 3.01
C GLY A 343 6.81 -4.48 2.62
N PHE A 344 6.30 -4.61 1.40
CA PHE A 344 5.09 -3.92 0.96
C PHE A 344 3.79 -4.56 1.44
N ARG A 345 3.85 -5.78 2.00
CA ARG A 345 2.67 -6.57 2.36
C ARG A 345 1.79 -6.87 1.14
N VAL A 346 2.43 -7.15 0.01
CA VAL A 346 1.78 -7.49 -1.25
C VAL A 346 2.27 -8.87 -1.69
N PRO A 347 1.37 -9.81 -2.04
CA PRO A 347 1.76 -11.11 -2.59
C PRO A 347 2.71 -10.97 -3.78
N TYR A 348 3.69 -11.86 -3.88
CA TYR A 348 4.71 -11.84 -4.96
C TYR A 348 4.07 -11.81 -6.35
N GLU A 349 3.03 -12.61 -6.53
CA GLU A 349 2.31 -12.76 -7.78
C GLU A 349 1.60 -11.46 -8.18
N LEU A 350 1.09 -10.69 -7.22
CA LEU A 350 0.46 -9.39 -7.50
C LEU A 350 1.48 -8.28 -7.75
N LEU A 351 2.64 -8.34 -7.07
CA LEU A 351 3.73 -7.39 -7.26
C LEU A 351 4.39 -7.57 -8.63
N THR A 352 4.66 -8.81 -9.03
CA THR A 352 5.47 -9.11 -10.22
C THR A 352 4.64 -9.47 -11.44
N GLY A 353 3.41 -9.97 -11.25
CA GLY A 353 2.61 -10.58 -12.30
C GLY A 353 3.05 -12.00 -12.69
N ASP A 354 4.05 -12.56 -12.01
CA ASP A 354 4.53 -13.92 -12.28
C ASP A 354 3.60 -14.96 -11.64
N LEU A 355 2.83 -15.63 -12.48
CA LEU A 355 1.93 -16.73 -12.09
C LEU A 355 2.49 -18.11 -12.46
N SER A 356 3.76 -18.22 -12.87
CA SER A 356 4.32 -19.46 -13.39
C SER A 356 4.47 -20.58 -12.35
N GLN A 357 4.57 -20.23 -11.07
CA GLN A 357 4.80 -21.16 -9.95
C GLN A 357 3.57 -21.36 -9.05
N VAL A 358 2.39 -20.88 -9.46
CA VAL A 358 1.15 -21.05 -8.70
C VAL A 358 0.11 -21.84 -9.49
N ASN A 359 -0.72 -22.58 -8.76
CA ASN A 359 -1.92 -23.21 -9.30
C ASN A 359 -3.16 -22.53 -8.71
N TYR A 360 -4.34 -22.88 -9.23
CA TYR A 360 -5.62 -22.28 -8.83
C TYR A 360 -5.84 -22.32 -7.30
N SER A 361 -5.49 -23.42 -6.64
CA SER A 361 -5.69 -23.58 -5.20
C SER A 361 -4.68 -22.76 -4.39
N SER A 362 -3.41 -22.75 -4.79
CA SER A 362 -2.35 -22.05 -4.05
C SER A 362 -2.50 -20.52 -4.14
N ILE A 363 -2.85 -19.98 -5.32
CA ILE A 363 -3.08 -18.54 -5.46
C ILE A 363 -4.30 -18.09 -4.66
N ARG A 364 -5.38 -18.88 -4.64
CA ARG A 364 -6.56 -18.58 -3.81
C ARG A 364 -6.21 -18.56 -2.33
N ALA A 365 -5.48 -19.56 -1.84
CA ALA A 365 -5.05 -19.60 -0.45
C ALA A 365 -4.16 -18.40 -0.08
N GLY A 366 -3.20 -18.03 -0.95
CA GLY A 366 -2.33 -16.87 -0.74
C GLY A 366 -3.09 -15.54 -0.71
N LEU A 367 -4.13 -15.40 -1.52
CA LEU A 367 -4.94 -14.18 -1.57
C LEU A 367 -5.87 -14.01 -0.36
N VAL A 368 -6.20 -15.07 0.41
CA VAL A 368 -7.10 -14.95 1.57
C VAL A 368 -6.52 -14.01 2.62
N GLU A 369 -5.25 -14.16 2.98
CA GLU A 369 -4.61 -13.32 3.99
C GLU A 369 -4.48 -11.87 3.51
N PHE A 370 -4.10 -11.68 2.25
CA PHE A 370 -4.04 -10.35 1.65
C PHE A 370 -5.41 -9.66 1.67
N ARG A 371 -6.48 -10.36 1.29
CA ARG A 371 -7.85 -9.82 1.31
C ARG A 371 -8.28 -9.45 2.74
N ARG A 372 -7.94 -10.27 3.73
CA ARG A 372 -8.20 -9.99 5.14
C ARG A 372 -7.46 -8.75 5.64
N GLN A 373 -6.21 -8.55 5.18
CA GLN A 373 -5.46 -7.32 5.46
C GLN A 373 -6.15 -6.10 4.85
N ILE A 374 -6.59 -6.19 3.60
CA ILE A 374 -7.28 -5.09 2.91
C ILE A 374 -8.59 -4.74 3.61
N ASP A 375 -9.38 -5.74 4.02
CA ASP A 375 -10.62 -5.58 4.78
C ASP A 375 -10.37 -4.87 6.12
N ALA A 376 -9.33 -5.28 6.85
CA ALA A 376 -8.93 -4.60 8.09
C ALA A 376 -8.53 -3.14 7.85
N VAL A 377 -7.81 -2.84 6.77
CA VAL A 377 -7.45 -1.45 6.40
C VAL A 377 -8.70 -0.63 6.08
N GLN A 378 -9.65 -1.18 5.32
CA GLN A 378 -10.90 -0.49 4.99
C GLN A 378 -11.69 -0.15 6.26
N TRP A 379 -11.99 -1.15 7.10
CA TRP A 379 -12.90 -0.99 8.24
C TRP A 379 -12.28 -0.36 9.48
N GLN A 380 -11.00 -0.63 9.75
CA GLN A 380 -10.37 -0.23 11.02
C GLN A 380 -9.54 1.05 10.89
N LEU A 381 -9.21 1.47 9.67
CA LEU A 381 -8.38 2.63 9.39
C LEU A 381 -9.10 3.63 8.48
N PHE A 382 -9.38 3.25 7.24
CA PHE A 382 -9.79 4.21 6.21
C PHE A 382 -11.19 4.77 6.47
N ILE A 383 -12.16 3.90 6.78
CA ILE A 383 -13.52 4.32 7.11
C ILE A 383 -13.56 5.23 8.37
N PRO A 384 -12.95 4.85 9.52
CA PRO A 384 -12.98 5.70 10.70
C PRO A 384 -12.21 7.01 10.56
N MET A 385 -11.09 7.04 9.82
CA MET A 385 -10.24 8.23 9.70
C MET A 385 -10.65 9.19 8.58
N LEU A 386 -11.31 8.69 7.53
CA LEU A 386 -11.74 9.52 6.39
C LEU A 386 -13.26 9.53 6.22
N CYS A 387 -13.85 8.37 5.94
CA CYS A 387 -15.24 8.27 5.51
C CYS A 387 -16.20 8.81 6.59
N GLN A 388 -15.99 8.42 7.84
CA GLN A 388 -16.84 8.83 8.96
C GLN A 388 -16.76 10.35 9.26
N PRO A 389 -15.56 10.98 9.36
CA PRO A 389 -15.46 12.44 9.45
C PRO A 389 -16.10 13.18 8.28
N VAL A 390 -15.88 12.72 7.04
CA VAL A 390 -16.43 13.35 5.84
C VAL A 390 -17.95 13.27 5.83
N TRP A 391 -18.53 12.11 6.15
CA TRP A 391 -19.97 11.94 6.24
C TRP A 391 -20.58 12.90 7.26
N ARG A 392 -19.99 13.00 8.46
CA ARG A 392 -20.42 13.96 9.48
C ARG A 392 -20.35 15.40 8.98
N TRP A 393 -19.27 15.79 8.30
CA TRP A 393 -19.18 17.15 7.74
C TRP A 393 -20.24 17.42 6.67
N PHE A 394 -20.51 16.42 5.82
CA PHE A 394 -21.55 16.48 4.80
C PHE A 394 -22.94 16.67 5.42
N THR A 395 -23.31 15.84 6.40
CA THR A 395 -24.61 15.94 7.05
C THR A 395 -24.75 17.23 7.87
N GLU A 396 -23.69 17.67 8.56
CA GLU A 396 -23.64 18.99 9.22
C GLU A 396 -23.93 20.13 8.24
N ALA A 397 -23.25 20.15 7.09
CA ALA A 397 -23.41 21.19 6.07
C ALA A 397 -24.79 21.14 5.38
N ALA A 398 -25.29 19.93 5.09
CA ALA A 398 -26.63 19.73 4.54
C ALA A 398 -27.72 20.20 5.51
N TRP A 399 -27.54 19.92 6.81
CA TRP A 399 -28.46 20.39 7.86
C TRP A 399 -28.41 21.90 8.02
N ALA A 400 -27.22 22.51 8.02
CA ALA A 400 -27.05 23.96 8.14
C ALA A 400 -27.73 24.74 7.00
N THR A 401 -27.95 24.10 5.85
CA THR A 401 -28.70 24.67 4.70
C THR A 401 -30.17 24.26 4.66
N GLY A 402 -30.67 23.56 5.68
CA GLY A 402 -32.07 23.10 5.77
C GLY A 402 -32.43 21.96 4.81
N GLN A 403 -31.44 21.32 4.17
CA GLN A 403 -31.69 20.24 3.22
C GLN A 403 -32.07 18.93 3.91
N ILE A 404 -31.62 18.70 5.14
CA ILE A 404 -31.99 17.53 5.97
C ILE A 404 -32.45 18.00 7.36
N PRO A 405 -33.29 17.23 8.07
CA PRO A 405 -33.93 17.69 9.30
C PRO A 405 -33.00 17.72 10.52
N ARG A 406 -31.91 16.95 10.51
CA ARG A 406 -30.94 16.85 11.61
C ARG A 406 -29.52 16.59 11.07
N PRO A 407 -28.46 17.00 11.80
CA PRO A 407 -27.08 16.87 11.33
C PRO A 407 -26.48 15.47 11.54
N ASP A 408 -27.11 14.64 12.36
CA ASP A 408 -26.64 13.29 12.69
C ASP A 408 -27.52 12.25 12.00
N ILE A 409 -27.03 11.74 10.88
CA ILE A 409 -27.66 10.68 10.09
C ILE A 409 -26.74 9.46 10.16
N PRO A 410 -27.20 8.33 10.73
CA PRO A 410 -26.44 7.09 10.72
C PRO A 410 -26.12 6.65 9.28
N VAL A 411 -24.98 5.99 9.11
CA VAL A 411 -24.49 5.54 7.79
C VAL A 411 -24.00 4.10 7.88
N GLU A 412 -24.33 3.33 6.87
CA GLU A 412 -23.76 2.03 6.57
C GLU A 412 -22.73 2.19 5.45
N TRP A 413 -21.53 1.64 5.63
CA TRP A 413 -20.47 1.69 4.62
C TRP A 413 -20.38 0.37 3.86
N SER A 414 -20.17 0.45 2.55
CA SER A 414 -19.97 -0.72 1.69
C SER A 414 -18.64 -0.60 0.95
N PRO A 415 -17.58 -1.29 1.42
CA PRO A 415 -16.33 -1.43 0.67
C PRO A 415 -16.50 -2.26 -0.61
N PRO A 416 -15.58 -2.14 -1.58
CA PRO A 416 -15.62 -2.92 -2.82
C PRO A 416 -15.47 -4.43 -2.55
N LYS A 417 -16.14 -5.27 -3.36
CA LYS A 417 -15.94 -6.72 -3.34
C LYS A 417 -14.59 -7.12 -3.89
N PHE A 418 -13.98 -8.14 -3.31
CA PHE A 418 -12.92 -8.87 -4.01
C PHE A 418 -13.49 -9.69 -5.16
N GLU A 419 -12.98 -9.47 -6.37
CA GLU A 419 -13.36 -10.28 -7.52
C GLU A 419 -13.03 -11.76 -7.30
N ALA A 420 -13.95 -12.61 -7.75
CA ALA A 420 -13.77 -14.04 -7.67
C ALA A 420 -12.96 -14.54 -8.85
N VAL A 421 -12.02 -15.46 -8.58
CA VAL A 421 -11.27 -16.16 -9.63
C VAL A 421 -12.19 -17.01 -10.51
N ASP A 422 -13.33 -17.46 -9.96
CA ASP A 422 -14.37 -18.20 -10.68
C ASP A 422 -15.71 -17.46 -10.45
N PRO A 423 -16.13 -16.61 -11.41
CA PRO A 423 -17.35 -15.81 -11.29
C PRO A 423 -18.61 -16.67 -11.13
N GLN A 424 -18.66 -17.87 -11.72
CA GLN A 424 -19.83 -18.74 -11.64
C GLN A 424 -19.99 -19.30 -10.22
N LYS A 425 -18.90 -19.81 -9.62
CA LYS A 425 -18.94 -20.33 -8.25
C LYS A 425 -19.27 -19.24 -7.24
N ASP A 426 -18.74 -18.03 -7.44
CA ASP A 426 -19.03 -16.91 -6.55
C ASP A 426 -20.46 -16.39 -6.71
N ALA A 427 -20.98 -16.29 -7.93
CA ALA A 427 -22.39 -15.96 -8.16
C ALA A 427 -23.31 -16.99 -7.48
N MET A 428 -22.96 -18.28 -7.55
CA MET A 428 -23.70 -19.33 -6.86
C MET A 428 -23.59 -19.21 -5.33
N ALA A 429 -22.42 -18.83 -4.81
CA ALA A 429 -22.21 -18.58 -3.38
C ALA A 429 -23.02 -17.37 -2.90
N ASN A 430 -23.05 -16.25 -3.65
CA ASN A 430 -23.87 -15.08 -3.34
C ASN A 430 -25.36 -15.45 -3.35
N LEU A 431 -25.81 -16.21 -4.35
CA LEU A 431 -27.19 -16.71 -4.42
C LEU A 431 -27.52 -17.57 -3.20
N LEU A 432 -26.63 -18.47 -2.80
CA LEU A 432 -26.83 -19.33 -1.63
C LEU A 432 -26.86 -18.50 -0.34
N ALA A 433 -25.96 -17.52 -0.21
CA ALA A 433 -25.87 -16.63 0.95
C ALA A 433 -27.13 -15.76 1.11
N ILE A 434 -27.66 -15.22 0.01
CA ILE A 434 -28.93 -14.50 0.00
C ILE A 434 -30.07 -15.44 0.42
N ARG A 435 -30.10 -16.67 -0.13
CA ARG A 435 -31.12 -17.68 0.22
C ARG A 435 -31.05 -18.16 1.67
N SER A 436 -29.85 -18.25 2.25
CA SER A 436 -29.65 -18.59 3.65
C SER A 436 -29.86 -17.42 4.60
N GLY A 437 -30.09 -16.20 4.08
CA GLY A 437 -30.26 -14.99 4.88
C GLY A 437 -28.98 -14.48 5.54
N THR A 438 -27.81 -14.90 5.06
CA THR A 438 -26.51 -14.49 5.62
C THR A 438 -25.98 -13.19 5.01
N THR A 439 -26.52 -12.77 3.87
CA THR A 439 -26.27 -11.46 3.24
C THR A 439 -27.54 -10.97 2.56
N SER A 440 -27.64 -9.66 2.31
CA SER A 440 -28.78 -9.07 1.61
C SER A 440 -28.47 -8.84 0.12
N LEU A 441 -29.51 -8.77 -0.72
CA LEU A 441 -29.35 -8.37 -2.13
C LEU A 441 -28.75 -6.97 -2.24
N ALA A 442 -29.13 -6.05 -1.36
CA ALA A 442 -28.61 -4.68 -1.35
C ALA A 442 -27.12 -4.63 -1.03
N GLU A 443 -26.65 -5.46 -0.11
CA GLU A 443 -25.23 -5.59 0.20
C GLU A 443 -24.44 -6.13 -1.00
N VAL A 444 -24.93 -7.20 -1.64
CA VAL A 444 -24.27 -7.79 -2.83
C VAL A 444 -24.22 -6.82 -4.01
N ILE A 445 -25.27 -6.01 -4.23
CA ILE A 445 -25.28 -4.98 -5.29
C ILE A 445 -24.32 -3.84 -4.94
N ALA A 446 -24.33 -3.37 -3.69
CA ALA A 446 -23.44 -2.30 -3.25
C ALA A 446 -21.97 -2.72 -3.32
N GLN A 447 -21.64 -3.97 -3.01
CA GLN A 447 -20.31 -4.53 -3.19
C GLN A 447 -19.79 -4.43 -4.64
N GLN A 448 -20.66 -4.30 -5.64
CA GLN A 448 -20.30 -4.09 -7.06
C GLN A 448 -20.15 -2.60 -7.44
N GLY A 449 -20.20 -1.67 -6.48
CA GLY A 449 -20.12 -0.24 -6.77
C GLY A 449 -21.42 0.35 -7.33
N ARG A 450 -22.56 -0.33 -7.19
CA ARG A 450 -23.86 0.13 -7.70
C ARG A 450 -24.82 0.46 -6.57
N ASN A 451 -25.66 1.48 -6.77
CA ASN A 451 -26.74 1.80 -5.85
C ASN A 451 -27.85 0.70 -5.93
N PRO A 452 -28.19 0.00 -4.83
CA PRO A 452 -29.19 -1.05 -4.83
C PRO A 452 -30.59 -0.61 -5.27
N ASP A 453 -31.06 0.54 -4.80
CA ASP A 453 -32.38 1.07 -5.15
C ASP A 453 -32.46 1.39 -6.64
N ALA A 454 -31.38 1.93 -7.21
CA ALA A 454 -31.30 2.19 -8.64
C ALA A 454 -31.33 0.89 -9.47
N VAL A 455 -30.63 -0.16 -9.03
CA VAL A 455 -30.62 -1.47 -9.69
C VAL A 455 -32.00 -2.13 -9.62
N LEU A 456 -32.69 -2.06 -8.48
CA LEU A 456 -34.05 -2.60 -8.36
C LEU A 456 -35.04 -1.84 -9.25
N ALA A 457 -34.91 -0.52 -9.36
CA ALA A 457 -35.72 0.28 -10.28
C ALA A 457 -35.45 -0.07 -11.74
N GLU A 458 -34.18 -0.30 -12.12
CA GLU A 458 -33.78 -0.75 -13.45
C GLU A 458 -34.37 -2.14 -13.79
N ILE A 459 -34.32 -3.08 -12.85
CA ILE A 459 -34.92 -4.41 -13.01
C ILE A 459 -36.43 -4.29 -13.24
N ALA A 460 -37.13 -3.50 -12.43
CA ALA A 460 -38.58 -3.29 -12.57
C ALA A 460 -38.95 -2.67 -13.93
N ALA A 461 -38.23 -1.62 -14.35
CA ALA A 461 -38.43 -0.98 -15.64
C ALA A 461 -38.13 -1.92 -16.82
N THR A 462 -37.07 -2.72 -16.71
CA THR A 462 -36.69 -3.72 -17.72
C THR A 462 -37.76 -4.79 -17.85
N ASN A 463 -38.24 -5.32 -16.73
CA ASN A 463 -39.30 -6.32 -16.70
C ASN A 463 -40.59 -5.80 -17.36
N ALA A 464 -41.02 -4.58 -17.04
CA ALA A 464 -42.18 -3.97 -17.68
C ALA A 464 -42.01 -3.82 -19.20
N LYS A 465 -40.80 -3.50 -19.66
CA LYS A 465 -40.47 -3.40 -21.09
C LYS A 465 -40.46 -4.76 -21.79
N LEU A 466 -39.93 -5.80 -21.16
CA LEU A 466 -39.96 -7.18 -21.67
C LEU A 466 -41.41 -7.68 -21.80
N ASP A 467 -42.22 -7.44 -20.77
CA ASP A 467 -43.65 -7.79 -20.76
C ASP A 467 -44.41 -7.07 -21.90
N ALA A 468 -44.13 -5.79 -22.14
CA ALA A 468 -44.73 -5.02 -23.24
C ALA A 468 -44.30 -5.51 -24.64
N LEU A 469 -43.08 -6.05 -24.77
CA LEU A 469 -42.55 -6.57 -26.04
C LEU A 469 -42.86 -8.06 -26.26
N GLY A 470 -43.46 -8.75 -25.27
CA GLY A 470 -43.70 -10.19 -25.33
C GLY A 470 -42.42 -11.03 -25.31
N LEU A 471 -41.32 -10.50 -24.78
CA LEU A 471 -40.03 -11.20 -24.69
C LEU A 471 -39.94 -11.93 -23.35
N VAL A 472 -39.58 -13.22 -23.38
CA VAL A 472 -39.36 -14.05 -22.18
C VAL A 472 -37.89 -14.47 -22.13
N LEU A 473 -37.21 -14.10 -21.06
CA LEU A 473 -35.81 -14.48 -20.80
C LEU A 473 -35.75 -15.68 -19.84
N ASP A 474 -34.74 -16.52 -20.00
CA ASP A 474 -34.46 -17.66 -19.11
C ASP A 474 -34.13 -17.22 -17.67
N SER A 475 -33.67 -15.98 -17.50
CA SER A 475 -33.33 -15.34 -16.23
C SER A 475 -34.54 -14.86 -15.42
N ASP A 476 -35.77 -14.91 -15.95
CA ASP A 476 -36.97 -14.41 -15.27
C ASP A 476 -37.73 -15.53 -14.54
N PRO A 477 -37.50 -15.73 -13.23
CA PRO A 477 -38.18 -16.77 -12.47
C PRO A 477 -39.70 -16.54 -12.35
N ARG A 478 -40.23 -15.37 -12.71
CA ARG A 478 -41.68 -15.10 -12.74
C ARG A 478 -42.38 -15.82 -13.89
N ARG A 479 -41.63 -16.22 -14.92
CA ARG A 479 -42.17 -16.79 -16.17
C ARG A 479 -41.64 -18.19 -16.45
N VAL A 480 -40.42 -18.50 -16.02
CA VAL A 480 -39.75 -19.78 -16.34
C VAL A 480 -39.10 -20.42 -15.11
N THR A 481 -39.10 -21.75 -15.05
CA THR A 481 -38.35 -22.52 -14.06
C THR A 481 -36.85 -22.49 -14.38
N LYS A 482 -36.01 -22.96 -13.44
CA LYS A 482 -34.56 -23.11 -13.65
C LYS A 482 -34.21 -24.00 -14.86
N THR A 483 -35.13 -24.86 -15.32
CA THR A 483 -34.96 -25.73 -16.50
C THR A 483 -35.54 -25.11 -17.78
N GLY A 484 -35.99 -23.85 -17.74
CA GLY A 484 -36.56 -23.13 -18.89
C GLY A 484 -38.02 -23.51 -19.20
N SER A 485 -38.69 -24.28 -18.34
CA SER A 485 -40.10 -24.63 -18.52
C SER A 485 -40.97 -23.45 -18.07
N ALA A 486 -42.04 -23.13 -18.80
CA ALA A 486 -42.97 -22.07 -18.40
C ALA A 486 -43.55 -22.37 -17.00
N GLN A 487 -43.55 -21.37 -16.12
CA GLN A 487 -44.28 -21.45 -14.85
C GLN A 487 -45.77 -21.29 -15.12
N SER A 488 -46.58 -22.22 -14.59
CA SER A 488 -48.03 -22.07 -14.58
C SER A 488 -48.41 -20.95 -13.61
N ASN A 489 -48.79 -19.78 -14.15
CA ASN A 489 -49.43 -18.75 -13.36
C ASN A 489 -50.85 -19.19 -13.05
N ASP A 490 -51.05 -19.89 -11.94
CA ASP A 490 -52.39 -20.15 -11.41
C ASP A 490 -52.43 -19.70 -9.94
N PRO A 491 -52.83 -18.45 -9.65
CA PRO A 491 -53.24 -18.08 -8.32
C PRO A 491 -54.61 -18.71 -8.08
N ALA A 492 -54.66 -19.63 -7.11
CA ALA A 492 -55.88 -20.29 -6.66
C ALA A 492 -57.11 -19.35 -6.69
N GLN A 493 -58.01 -19.58 -7.65
CA GLN A 493 -59.39 -19.19 -7.54
C GLN A 493 -59.97 -20.03 -6.39
N THR A 494 -60.00 -19.47 -5.19
CA THR A 494 -60.84 -20.01 -4.13
C THR A 494 -62.27 -19.65 -4.48
N ASP A 495 -63.01 -20.62 -5.01
CA ASP A 495 -64.44 -20.55 -5.25
C ASP A 495 -65.18 -20.07 -3.98
N ALA A 496 -65.70 -18.85 -4.04
CA ALA A 496 -66.79 -18.39 -3.18
C ALA A 496 -68.09 -18.48 -3.98
N ALA A 497 -68.57 -19.71 -4.18
CA ALA A 497 -69.91 -19.96 -4.72
C ALA A 497 -70.40 -21.34 -4.26
N GLU A 498 -70.80 -21.45 -3.00
CA GLU A 498 -71.86 -22.38 -2.56
C GLU A 498 -72.23 -22.10 -1.10
N GLN A 499 -73.32 -21.34 -0.92
CA GLN A 499 -74.29 -21.47 0.17
C GLN A 499 -75.45 -20.52 -0.13
N ASP A 500 -76.41 -21.03 -0.92
CA ASP A 500 -77.83 -20.70 -0.76
C ASP A 500 -78.43 -21.65 0.29
#